data_AF-A0AAQ4S7Z4-F1
#
_entry.id   AF-A0AAQ4S7Z4-F1
#
_cell.length_a   1.000
_cell.length_b   1.000
_cell.length_c   1.000
_cell.angle_alpha   90.00
_cell.angle_beta   90.00
_cell.angle_gamma   90.00
#
_symmetry.space_group_name_H-M   'P 1'
#
loop_
_entity.id
_entity.type
_entity.pdbx_description
1 polymer ?
#
loop_
_entity_poly.entity_id
_entity_poly.type
_entity_poly.pdbx_seq_one_letter_code
_entity_poly.pdbx_strand_id
1 'polypeptide(L)'
;MSMLQRACLGLGQASGPVLGSPVESETLRLGIGVVATLLSGPKLSQEDYSSMWRLLPPLESLSQKHPEVLIQQLASDLRAVIATHGAYRPENFPAVASVSMKPKMTVKNTQTGANNPQISPHSSPPDRNAQSNRPPASFGKSAAKVSPEGRTSGTSTLHPPTKPFSDWLLEACDPDVPTRAFALRVLTQMVQRGNPEAAHTQEKLLMLFLENLEHEDSFIYLSAIQGLSALADSNPERVLERLLKDFQHGPSRTTSNKEHSLEFRLKVGEVLMRATRAMGELATHLGHPLISVFLQGTRDPDQSLRASSLSNPGELCPRLDYTLGTGSKPT
;
A
#
# COMPACT_ATOMS: atom_id res chain seq x y z
N MET A 1 9.20 -30.29 -4.73
CA MET A 1 8.37 -30.99 -5.75
C MET A 1 8.16 -32.47 -5.42
N SER A 2 9.21 -33.26 -5.13
CA SER A 2 9.10 -34.70 -4.82
C SER A 2 8.24 -35.02 -3.58
N MET A 3 8.26 -34.18 -2.55
CA MET A 3 7.46 -34.36 -1.33
C MET A 3 5.95 -34.21 -1.58
N LEU A 4 5.54 -33.19 -2.35
CA LEU A 4 4.14 -32.98 -2.72
C LEU A 4 3.65 -34.13 -3.62
N GLN A 5 4.45 -34.51 -4.61
CA GLN A 5 4.14 -35.62 -5.50
C GLN A 5 3.96 -36.95 -4.74
N ARG A 6 4.80 -37.20 -3.71
CA ARG A 6 4.71 -38.40 -2.86
C ARG A 6 3.49 -38.37 -1.92
N ALA A 7 3.14 -37.20 -1.39
CA ALA A 7 1.90 -37.01 -0.61
C ALA A 7 0.64 -37.18 -1.48
N CYS A 8 0.67 -36.71 -2.74
CA CYS A 8 -0.41 -36.90 -3.70
C CYS A 8 -0.57 -38.36 -4.15
N LEU A 9 0.53 -39.11 -4.28
CA LEU A 9 0.51 -40.53 -4.63
C LEU A 9 -0.01 -41.43 -3.49
N GLY A 10 0.18 -41.03 -2.22
CA GLY A 10 -0.35 -41.75 -1.05
C GLY A 10 -1.89 -41.81 -0.99
N LEU A 11 -2.58 -40.82 -1.58
CA LEU A 11 -4.04 -40.79 -1.70
C LEU A 11 -4.58 -41.70 -2.81
N GLY A 12 -3.74 -42.14 -3.75
CA GLY A 12 -4.13 -42.98 -4.89
C GLY A 12 -4.10 -44.48 -4.61
N GLN A 13 -3.46 -44.94 -3.52
CA GLN A 13 -3.30 -46.37 -3.20
C GLN A 13 -4.10 -46.85 -1.97
N ALA A 14 -4.75 -45.96 -1.23
CA ALA A 14 -5.51 -46.33 -0.04
C ALA A 14 -6.98 -46.66 -0.38
N SER A 15 -7.22 -47.91 -0.81
CA SER A 15 -8.56 -48.50 -0.85
C SER A 15 -9.02 -48.86 0.57
N GLY A 16 -9.47 -47.88 1.34
CA GLY A 16 -10.03 -48.05 2.69
C GLY A 16 -10.59 -46.72 3.21
N PRO A 17 -11.39 -46.68 4.29
CA PRO A 17 -11.94 -45.44 4.82
C PRO A 17 -10.79 -44.57 5.36
N VAL A 18 -10.27 -43.69 4.52
CA VAL A 18 -9.12 -42.83 4.82
C VAL A 18 -9.55 -41.77 5.83
N LEU A 19 -9.38 -42.09 7.11
CA LEU A 19 -9.11 -41.09 8.12
C LEU A 19 -7.69 -40.58 7.87
N GLY A 20 -7.55 -39.67 6.90
CA GLY A 20 -6.25 -39.06 6.56
C GLY A 20 -5.63 -38.54 7.84
N SER A 21 -4.37 -38.90 8.10
CA SER A 21 -3.75 -38.50 9.37
C SER A 21 -3.69 -36.97 9.40
N PRO A 22 -4.02 -36.31 10.53
CA PRO A 22 -4.02 -34.85 10.62
C PRO A 22 -2.65 -34.25 10.23
N VAL A 23 -1.57 -35.02 10.46
CA VAL A 23 -0.20 -34.70 10.07
C VAL A 23 -0.01 -34.65 8.56
N GLU A 24 -0.63 -35.56 7.79
CA GLU A 24 -0.56 -35.55 6.32
C GLU A 24 -1.31 -34.36 5.73
N SER A 25 -2.50 -34.05 6.26
CA SER A 25 -3.27 -32.87 5.85
C SER A 25 -2.51 -31.58 6.15
N GLU A 26 -1.87 -31.47 7.32
CA GLU A 26 -1.00 -30.34 7.65
C GLU A 26 0.23 -30.26 6.75
N THR A 27 0.91 -31.38 6.51
CA THR A 27 2.07 -31.45 5.61
C THR A 27 1.69 -31.00 4.19
N LEU A 28 0.50 -31.36 3.75
CA LEU A 28 -0.02 -31.01 2.45
C LEU A 28 -0.40 -29.52 2.36
N ARG A 29 -1.05 -28.96 3.39
CA ARG A 29 -1.32 -27.51 3.47
C ARG A 29 -0.03 -26.70 3.45
N LEU A 30 0.98 -27.12 4.22
CA LEU A 30 2.30 -26.49 4.23
C LEU A 30 2.99 -26.60 2.87
N GLY A 31 2.94 -27.79 2.24
CA GLY A 31 3.50 -28.02 0.92
C GLY A 31 2.87 -27.15 -0.16
N ILE A 32 1.53 -27.04 -0.17
CA ILE A 32 0.80 -26.17 -1.09
C ILE A 32 1.12 -24.69 -0.81
N GLY A 33 1.18 -24.29 0.47
CA GLY A 33 1.57 -22.95 0.89
C GLY A 33 2.94 -22.54 0.39
N VAL A 34 3.95 -23.42 0.50
CA VAL A 34 5.29 -23.16 -0.03
C VAL A 34 5.26 -22.94 -1.55
N VAL A 35 4.56 -23.79 -2.30
CA VAL A 35 4.44 -23.62 -3.76
C VAL A 35 3.69 -22.32 -4.10
N ALA A 36 2.64 -21.97 -3.37
CA ALA A 36 1.90 -20.73 -3.56
C ALA A 36 2.76 -19.49 -3.28
N THR A 37 3.62 -19.53 -2.25
CA THR A 37 4.57 -18.45 -1.97
C THR A 37 5.63 -18.29 -3.06
N LEU A 38 6.14 -19.40 -3.61
CA LEU A 38 7.08 -19.38 -4.73
C LEU A 38 6.43 -18.78 -6.00
N LEU A 39 5.16 -19.08 -6.25
CA LEU A 39 4.36 -18.51 -7.35
C LEU A 39 3.97 -17.03 -7.15
N SER A 40 4.07 -16.55 -5.91
CA SER A 40 3.81 -15.16 -5.54
C SER A 40 5.07 -14.29 -5.56
N GLY A 41 6.26 -14.88 -5.76
CA GLY A 41 7.54 -14.18 -5.91
C GLY A 41 7.71 -13.50 -7.28
N PRO A 42 8.72 -12.63 -7.45
CA PRO A 42 8.91 -11.84 -8.67
C PRO A 42 9.28 -12.71 -9.90
N LYS A 43 8.63 -12.39 -11.04
CA LYS A 43 8.83 -12.88 -12.43
C LYS A 43 9.47 -14.28 -12.57
N LEU A 44 8.68 -15.33 -12.32
CA LEU A 44 9.02 -16.69 -12.73
C LEU A 44 9.12 -16.81 -14.25
N SER A 45 10.12 -17.53 -14.74
CA SER A 45 10.35 -17.77 -16.17
C SER A 45 9.36 -18.79 -16.75
N GLN A 46 9.20 -18.82 -18.07
CA GLN A 46 8.39 -19.84 -18.76
C GLN A 46 8.91 -21.27 -18.51
N GLU A 47 10.21 -21.42 -18.29
CA GLU A 47 10.87 -22.70 -17.97
C GLU A 47 10.51 -23.20 -16.56
N ASP A 48 10.34 -22.28 -15.60
CA ASP A 48 9.88 -22.59 -14.24
C ASP A 48 8.46 -23.16 -14.26
N TYR A 49 7.54 -22.51 -14.99
CA TYR A 49 6.17 -23.03 -15.13
C TYR A 49 6.12 -24.37 -15.88
N SER A 50 6.99 -24.56 -16.89
CA SER A 50 7.10 -25.83 -17.62
C SER A 50 7.50 -26.98 -16.70
N SER A 51 8.39 -26.71 -15.75
CA SER A 51 8.79 -27.67 -14.71
C SER A 51 7.65 -27.97 -13.72
N MET A 52 6.75 -27.01 -13.49
CA MET A 52 5.60 -27.13 -12.59
C MET A 52 4.38 -27.81 -13.23
N TRP A 53 4.33 -27.95 -14.56
CA TRP A 53 3.25 -28.65 -15.27
C TRP A 53 3.02 -30.09 -14.77
N ARG A 54 4.10 -30.74 -14.30
CA ARG A 54 4.06 -32.08 -13.68
C ARG A 54 3.17 -32.15 -12.43
N LEU A 55 2.84 -31.02 -11.81
CA LEU A 55 1.96 -30.95 -10.64
C LEU A 55 0.47 -30.90 -11.00
N LEU A 56 0.09 -30.63 -12.24
CA LEU A 56 -1.32 -30.48 -12.60
C LEU A 56 -2.14 -31.76 -12.36
N PRO A 57 -1.68 -32.98 -12.78
CA PRO A 57 -2.45 -34.19 -12.52
C PRO A 57 -2.57 -34.55 -11.02
N PRO A 58 -1.49 -34.46 -10.21
CA PRO A 58 -1.60 -34.60 -8.76
C PRO A 58 -2.55 -33.62 -8.08
N LEU A 59 -2.54 -32.34 -8.47
CA LEU A 59 -3.40 -31.30 -7.90
C LEU A 59 -4.88 -31.49 -8.29
N GLU A 60 -5.14 -31.96 -9.50
CA GLU A 60 -6.49 -32.30 -9.94
C GLU A 60 -7.09 -33.44 -9.11
N SER A 61 -6.33 -34.53 -8.92
CA SER A 61 -6.76 -35.64 -8.06
C SER A 61 -7.03 -35.19 -6.63
N LEU A 62 -6.23 -34.23 -6.14
CA LEU A 62 -6.35 -33.71 -4.79
C LEU A 62 -7.58 -32.82 -4.62
N SER A 63 -7.85 -31.98 -5.62
CA SER A 63 -9.03 -31.10 -5.65
C SER A 63 -10.35 -31.88 -5.61
N GLN A 64 -10.38 -33.11 -6.13
CA GLN A 64 -11.60 -33.91 -6.25
C GLN A 64 -11.77 -34.94 -5.14
N LYS A 65 -10.66 -35.48 -4.59
CA LYS A 65 -10.70 -36.68 -3.74
C LYS A 65 -10.32 -36.46 -2.28
N HIS A 66 -9.71 -35.32 -1.92
CA HIS A 66 -9.26 -35.11 -0.54
C HIS A 66 -10.46 -34.85 0.39
N PRO A 67 -10.54 -35.44 1.59
CA PRO A 67 -11.71 -35.29 2.48
C PRO A 67 -11.91 -33.86 3.02
N GLU A 68 -10.86 -33.05 3.04
CA GLU A 68 -10.91 -31.67 3.52
C GLU A 68 -11.10 -30.64 2.41
N VAL A 69 -12.18 -29.87 2.53
CA VAL A 69 -12.60 -28.82 1.57
C VAL A 69 -11.54 -27.74 1.36
N LEU A 70 -10.83 -27.34 2.42
CA LEU A 70 -9.77 -26.33 2.32
C LEU A 70 -8.62 -26.81 1.43
N ILE A 71 -8.23 -28.08 1.53
CA ILE A 71 -7.16 -28.62 0.71
C ILE A 71 -7.62 -28.84 -0.73
N GLN A 72 -8.89 -29.22 -0.93
CA GLN A 72 -9.48 -29.28 -2.27
C GLN A 72 -9.44 -27.91 -2.97
N GLN A 73 -9.85 -26.86 -2.27
CA GLN A 73 -9.85 -25.49 -2.76
C GLN A 73 -8.43 -25.02 -3.07
N LEU A 74 -7.50 -25.22 -2.14
CA LEU A 74 -6.08 -24.89 -2.31
C LEU A 74 -5.44 -25.58 -3.52
N ALA A 75 -5.77 -26.85 -3.77
CA ALA A 75 -5.27 -27.58 -4.92
C ALA A 75 -5.88 -27.09 -6.24
N SER A 76 -7.17 -26.76 -6.25
CA SER A 76 -7.87 -26.17 -7.40
C SER A 76 -7.27 -24.81 -7.78
N ASP A 77 -7.08 -23.96 -6.77
CA ASP A 77 -6.48 -22.63 -6.91
C ASP A 77 -5.05 -22.73 -7.44
N LEU A 78 -4.23 -23.61 -6.84
CA LEU A 78 -2.85 -23.81 -7.27
C LEU A 78 -2.77 -24.34 -8.71
N ARG A 79 -3.67 -25.24 -9.09
CA ARG A 79 -3.80 -25.75 -10.47
C ARG A 79 -4.16 -24.62 -11.43
N ALA A 80 -5.08 -23.74 -11.08
CA ALA A 80 -5.49 -22.61 -11.92
C ALA A 80 -4.36 -21.60 -12.12
N VAL A 81 -3.58 -21.29 -11.08
CA VAL A 81 -2.41 -20.39 -11.19
C VAL A 81 -1.34 -21.00 -12.09
N ILE A 82 -1.02 -22.28 -11.94
CA ILE A 82 -0.01 -22.95 -12.76
C ILE A 82 -0.46 -23.06 -14.23
N ALA A 83 -1.70 -23.49 -14.47
CA ALA A 83 -2.24 -23.69 -15.82
C ALA A 83 -2.36 -22.39 -16.61
N THR A 84 -2.51 -21.24 -15.93
CA THR A 84 -2.61 -19.92 -16.56
C THR A 84 -1.30 -19.15 -16.56
N HIS A 85 -0.17 -19.77 -16.20
CA HIS A 85 1.13 -19.11 -16.06
C HIS A 85 1.08 -17.86 -15.15
N GLY A 86 0.22 -17.90 -14.12
CA GLY A 86 0.01 -16.79 -13.20
C GLY A 86 -0.83 -15.63 -13.73
N ALA A 87 -1.50 -15.77 -14.88
CA ALA A 87 -2.44 -14.76 -15.38
C ALA A 87 -3.72 -14.66 -14.53
N TYR A 88 -4.12 -15.76 -13.90
CA TYR A 88 -5.18 -15.80 -12.89
C TYR A 88 -4.57 -15.98 -11.49
N ARG A 89 -4.99 -15.15 -10.52
CA ARG A 89 -4.60 -15.25 -9.10
C ARG A 89 -5.82 -15.12 -8.20
N PRO A 90 -6.19 -16.16 -7.45
CA PRO A 90 -7.27 -16.09 -6.47
C PRO A 90 -6.98 -15.06 -5.36
N GLU A 91 -8.01 -14.34 -4.92
CA GLU A 91 -7.92 -13.46 -3.76
C GLU A 91 -7.61 -14.32 -2.51
N ASN A 92 -6.50 -14.03 -1.81
CA ASN A 92 -5.92 -14.78 -0.68
C ASN A 92 -5.00 -15.97 -0.98
N PHE A 93 -4.56 -16.16 -2.23
CA PHE A 93 -3.65 -17.24 -2.63
C PHE A 93 -2.32 -17.36 -1.81
N PRO A 94 -1.70 -16.28 -1.25
CA PRO A 94 -0.52 -16.42 -0.40
C PRO A 94 -0.81 -16.47 1.12
N ALA A 95 -2.05 -16.20 1.56
CA ALA A 95 -2.36 -16.08 3.00
C ALA A 95 -2.37 -17.43 3.75
N VAL A 96 -2.30 -18.55 3.03
CA VAL A 96 -2.60 -19.87 3.57
C VAL A 96 -1.44 -20.53 4.31
N ALA A 97 -0.23 -19.96 4.21
CA ALA A 97 0.91 -20.35 5.05
C ALA A 97 0.71 -19.99 6.54
N SER A 98 -0.19 -19.05 6.85
CA SER A 98 -0.36 -18.48 8.19
C SER A 98 -1.39 -19.20 9.09
N VAL A 99 -2.16 -20.14 8.55
CA VAL A 99 -3.32 -20.72 9.26
C VAL A 99 -2.93 -21.75 10.33
N SER A 100 -1.68 -22.23 10.36
CA SER A 100 -1.27 -23.34 11.25
C SER A 100 -0.52 -22.96 12.53
N MET A 101 -0.64 -21.72 13.03
CA MET A 101 0.00 -21.30 14.28
C MET A 101 -0.98 -20.60 15.25
N LYS A 102 -1.99 -21.33 15.75
CA LYS A 102 -2.65 -20.99 17.03
C LYS A 102 -3.07 -22.26 17.78
N PRO A 103 -2.44 -22.60 18.91
CA PRO A 103 -2.97 -23.62 19.81
C PRO A 103 -4.18 -23.03 20.54
N LYS A 104 -5.40 -23.46 20.18
CA LYS A 104 -6.61 -22.99 20.85
C LYS A 104 -6.92 -23.88 22.05
N MET A 105 -6.33 -23.55 23.20
CA MET A 105 -6.94 -23.87 24.48
C MET A 105 -8.24 -23.07 24.64
N THR A 106 -9.10 -23.61 25.51
CA THR A 106 -10.22 -22.98 26.20
C THR A 106 -11.62 -23.13 25.57
N VAL A 107 -12.27 -24.21 26.03
CA VAL A 107 -13.56 -24.26 26.76
C VAL A 107 -14.86 -23.90 26.02
N LYS A 108 -15.75 -24.90 26.12
CA LYS A 108 -17.17 -24.95 25.75
C LYS A 108 -18.00 -23.82 26.36
N ASN A 109 -18.82 -23.20 25.52
CA ASN A 109 -20.27 -22.97 25.68
C ASN A 109 -20.72 -22.38 24.32
N THR A 110 -21.77 -22.83 23.64
CA THR A 110 -23.15 -22.88 24.11
C THR A 110 -23.98 -23.77 23.17
N GLN A 111 -25.03 -24.37 23.74
CA GLN A 111 -26.09 -25.13 23.12
C GLN A 111 -26.89 -24.37 22.03
N THR A 112 -27.02 -25.02 20.87
CA THR A 112 -28.22 -25.32 20.04
C THR A 112 -29.33 -24.29 19.74
N GLY A 113 -29.73 -24.26 18.45
CA GLY A 113 -31.09 -23.94 17.95
C GLY A 113 -31.09 -22.86 16.86
N ALA A 114 -30.94 -23.17 15.56
CA ALA A 114 -31.98 -23.60 14.61
C ALA A 114 -33.10 -22.55 14.33
N ASN A 115 -33.01 -21.84 13.18
CA ASN A 115 -33.96 -21.88 12.06
C ASN A 115 -33.88 -20.65 11.13
N ASN A 116 -34.17 -20.93 9.86
CA ASN A 116 -34.07 -20.12 8.63
C ASN A 116 -35.37 -19.26 8.41
N PRO A 117 -35.59 -18.65 7.22
CA PRO A 117 -35.15 -17.34 6.70
C PRO A 117 -36.32 -16.32 6.48
N GLN A 118 -36.01 -15.19 5.81
CA GLN A 118 -36.81 -14.47 4.78
C GLN A 118 -37.28 -13.00 5.03
N ILE A 119 -36.99 -12.16 4.02
CA ILE A 119 -37.74 -11.02 3.42
C ILE A 119 -37.55 -9.58 3.98
N SER A 120 -37.16 -8.69 3.05
CA SER A 120 -36.98 -7.20 3.06
C SER A 120 -38.32 -6.40 3.15
N PRO A 121 -38.44 -5.08 2.88
CA PRO A 121 -37.59 -3.86 2.99
C PRO A 121 -38.34 -2.63 3.61
N HIS A 122 -37.73 -1.41 3.57
CA HIS A 122 -38.29 -0.05 3.85
C HIS A 122 -38.44 0.34 5.36
N SER A 123 -38.28 1.57 5.86
CA SER A 123 -38.41 2.94 5.34
C SER A 123 -37.67 3.95 6.26
N SER A 124 -37.41 5.17 5.77
CA SER A 124 -36.67 6.29 6.41
C SER A 124 -37.48 7.09 7.48
N PRO A 125 -37.05 8.31 7.89
CA PRO A 125 -36.67 8.76 9.25
C PRO A 125 -37.77 9.63 9.93
N PRO A 126 -37.54 10.38 11.05
CA PRO A 126 -36.97 11.74 10.93
C PRO A 126 -36.28 12.36 12.20
N ASP A 127 -35.53 13.44 11.94
CA ASP A 127 -35.47 14.75 12.62
C ASP A 127 -35.08 15.00 14.09
N ARG A 128 -34.18 16.01 14.20
CA ARG A 128 -34.24 17.24 15.03
C ARG A 128 -33.54 17.33 16.40
N ASN A 129 -32.47 18.13 16.36
CA ASN A 129 -32.30 19.43 17.05
C ASN A 129 -31.77 19.49 18.50
N ALA A 130 -30.56 20.06 18.59
CA ALA A 130 -30.18 21.25 19.37
C ALA A 130 -29.89 21.20 20.89
N GLN A 131 -28.91 22.07 21.22
CA GLN A 131 -28.53 22.67 22.51
C GLN A 131 -27.86 21.76 23.55
N SER A 132 -26.54 21.91 23.76
CA SER A 132 -25.89 22.88 24.66
C SER A 132 -26.39 22.79 26.10
N ASN A 133 -25.50 22.39 27.01
CA ASN A 133 -25.37 23.00 28.32
C ASN A 133 -24.04 22.63 28.98
N ARG A 134 -23.21 23.66 29.19
CA ARG A 134 -22.07 23.69 30.11
C ARG A 134 -22.59 23.91 31.54
N PRO A 135 -21.84 23.46 32.56
CA PRO A 135 -21.60 24.33 33.70
C PRO A 135 -20.09 24.45 34.07
N PRO A 136 -19.68 25.53 34.75
CA PRO A 136 -18.28 25.82 35.08
C PRO A 136 -17.93 25.58 36.58
N ALA A 137 -16.67 25.93 36.93
CA ALA A 137 -16.01 25.96 38.26
C ALA A 137 -15.18 24.70 38.59
N SER A 138 -14.00 24.75 39.22
CA SER A 138 -13.34 25.77 40.05
C SER A 138 -11.82 25.56 40.11
N PHE A 139 -11.12 26.62 40.51
CA PHE A 139 -9.69 26.69 40.83
C PHE A 139 -9.22 25.72 41.91
N GLY A 140 -7.97 25.25 41.78
CA GLY A 140 -7.20 24.59 42.84
C GLY A 140 -5.75 24.33 42.40
N LYS A 141 -4.82 25.18 42.83
CA LYS A 141 -3.37 24.99 42.69
C LYS A 141 -2.89 23.94 43.70
N SER A 142 -2.04 23.00 43.29
CA SER A 142 -0.95 22.51 44.14
C SER A 142 0.13 21.80 43.32
N ALA A 143 1.38 22.10 43.65
CA ALA A 143 2.57 21.56 43.04
C ALA A 143 3.10 20.38 43.86
N ALA A 144 3.45 19.26 43.21
CA ALA A 144 4.54 18.38 43.65
C ALA A 144 4.94 17.37 42.55
N LYS A 145 6.26 17.30 42.38
CA LYS A 145 7.15 16.47 41.57
C LYS A 145 6.94 14.95 41.76
N VAL A 146 7.11 14.15 40.68
CA VAL A 146 7.86 12.87 40.57
C VAL A 146 7.40 12.09 39.30
N SER A 147 8.37 11.57 38.54
CA SER A 147 8.28 10.66 37.37
C SER A 147 8.83 9.26 37.77
N PRO A 148 8.76 8.19 36.94
CA PRO A 148 7.95 7.96 35.72
C PRO A 148 7.28 6.54 35.65
N GLU A 149 6.62 6.30 34.51
CA GLU A 149 6.29 5.02 33.84
C GLU A 149 4.91 4.35 34.03
N GLY A 150 4.18 4.24 32.92
CA GLY A 150 3.12 3.25 32.74
C GLY A 150 1.96 3.62 31.80
N ARG A 151 2.15 3.40 30.48
CA ARG A 151 1.14 3.12 29.42
C ARG A 151 -0.06 4.06 29.22
N THR A 152 -0.27 4.53 27.98
CA THR A 152 -1.48 4.30 27.15
C THR A 152 -1.41 5.04 25.81
N SER A 153 -1.99 4.39 24.79
CA SER A 153 -2.27 4.91 23.44
C SER A 153 -3.14 6.17 23.44
N GLY A 154 -2.95 7.05 22.46
CA GLY A 154 -3.95 8.07 22.10
C GLY A 154 -3.35 9.35 21.53
N THR A 155 -3.48 9.50 20.20
CA THR A 155 -3.68 10.78 19.49
C THR A 155 -3.02 12.02 20.10
N SER A 156 -1.70 12.17 19.91
CA SER A 156 -1.02 13.42 20.27
C SER A 156 -1.14 14.42 19.12
N THR A 157 -1.98 15.43 19.33
CA THR A 157 -1.93 16.72 18.62
C THR A 157 -0.48 17.22 18.58
N LEU A 158 0.10 17.27 17.39
CA LEU A 158 1.43 17.82 17.13
C LEU A 158 1.39 19.34 17.34
N HIS A 159 1.71 19.77 18.54
CA HIS A 159 2.07 21.17 18.80
C HIS A 159 3.28 21.54 17.93
N PRO A 160 3.31 22.75 17.33
CA PRO A 160 4.53 23.22 16.69
C PRO A 160 5.61 23.32 17.77
N PRO A 161 6.74 22.63 17.61
CA PRO A 161 7.78 22.62 18.62
C PRO A 161 8.55 23.94 18.60
N THR A 162 8.98 24.39 19.78
CA THR A 162 9.80 25.58 20.08
C THR A 162 11.20 25.58 19.46
N LYS A 163 11.52 24.59 18.63
CA LYS A 163 12.84 24.32 18.06
C LYS A 163 13.01 25.09 16.74
N PRO A 164 14.17 25.72 16.48
CA PRO A 164 14.40 26.49 15.26
C PRO A 164 14.31 25.60 14.00
N PHE A 165 13.97 26.22 12.87
CA PHE A 165 13.81 25.53 11.57
C PHE A 165 15.07 24.76 11.14
N SER A 166 16.26 25.32 11.40
CA SER A 166 17.55 24.70 11.11
C SER A 166 17.70 23.31 11.73
N ASP A 167 17.17 23.14 12.94
CA ASP A 167 17.34 21.89 13.66
C ASP A 167 16.39 20.81 13.14
N TRP A 168 15.25 21.20 12.58
CA TRP A 168 14.35 20.28 11.87
C TRP A 168 14.96 19.81 10.55
N LEU A 169 15.68 20.69 9.85
CA LEU A 169 16.44 20.27 8.67
C LEU A 169 17.52 19.26 9.03
N LEU A 170 18.17 19.42 10.19
CA LEU A 170 19.18 18.47 10.66
C LEU A 170 18.58 17.13 11.05
N GLU A 171 17.48 17.13 11.83
CA GLU A 171 16.78 15.89 12.20
C GLU A 171 16.15 15.17 11.00
N ALA A 172 15.79 15.89 9.93
CA ALA A 172 15.32 15.27 8.68
C ALA A 172 16.42 14.48 7.93
N CYS A 173 17.64 14.50 8.44
CA CYS A 173 18.78 13.69 8.00
C CYS A 173 19.25 12.69 9.08
N ASP A 174 18.49 12.52 10.16
CA ASP A 174 18.86 11.62 11.26
C ASP A 174 18.87 10.15 10.79
N PRO A 175 19.85 9.32 11.21
CA PRO A 175 19.85 7.90 10.89
C PRO A 175 18.68 7.13 11.51
N ASP A 176 18.09 7.62 12.60
CA ASP A 176 16.90 7.04 13.22
C ASP A 176 15.64 7.36 12.39
N VAL A 177 15.01 6.30 11.87
CA VAL A 177 13.85 6.39 10.98
C VAL A 177 12.67 7.17 11.62
N PRO A 178 12.25 6.88 12.87
CA PRO A 178 11.22 7.65 13.55
C PRO A 178 11.54 9.15 13.66
N THR A 179 12.75 9.51 14.09
CA THR A 179 13.19 10.90 14.24
C THR A 179 13.15 11.63 12.91
N ARG A 180 13.73 11.02 11.88
CA ARG A 180 13.74 11.56 10.51
C ARG A 180 12.35 11.76 9.94
N ALA A 181 11.49 10.74 10.01
CA ALA A 181 10.12 10.82 9.50
C ALA A 181 9.30 11.87 10.25
N PHE A 182 9.49 12.01 11.58
CA PHE A 182 8.85 13.04 12.37
C PHE A 182 9.27 14.44 11.93
N ALA A 183 10.58 14.68 11.75
CA ALA A 183 11.11 15.97 11.31
C ALA A 183 10.58 16.37 9.92
N LEU A 184 10.53 15.43 8.97
CA LEU A 184 9.92 15.67 7.65
C LEU A 184 8.45 16.10 7.75
N ARG A 185 7.68 15.50 8.67
CA ARG A 185 6.28 15.87 8.90
C ARG A 185 6.15 17.24 9.55
N VAL A 186 7.04 17.60 10.47
CA VAL A 186 7.08 18.96 11.05
C VAL A 186 7.39 20.00 9.98
N LEU A 187 8.41 19.77 9.14
CA LEU A 187 8.75 20.65 8.02
C LEU A 187 7.57 20.80 7.04
N THR A 188 6.87 19.70 6.75
CA THR A 188 5.65 19.72 5.92
C THR A 188 4.59 20.64 6.53
N GLN A 189 4.33 20.55 7.83
CA GLN A 189 3.36 21.44 8.50
C GLN A 189 3.80 22.91 8.45
N MET A 190 5.10 23.18 8.55
CA MET A 190 5.63 24.54 8.44
C MET A 190 5.40 25.11 7.02
N VAL A 191 5.59 24.31 5.97
CA VAL A 191 5.24 24.68 4.59
C VAL A 191 3.75 25.00 4.47
N GLN A 192 2.87 24.11 4.95
CA GLN A 192 1.42 24.30 4.89
C GLN A 192 0.93 25.53 5.65
N ARG A 193 1.63 25.92 6.72
CA ARG A 193 1.33 27.13 7.50
C ARG A 193 1.94 28.40 6.93
N GLY A 194 2.61 28.34 5.79
CA GLY A 194 3.25 29.50 5.17
C GLY A 194 4.39 30.07 6.02
N ASN A 195 5.14 29.23 6.73
CA ASN A 195 6.28 29.68 7.53
C ASN A 195 7.29 30.43 6.64
N PRO A 196 7.75 31.63 7.03
CA PRO A 196 8.62 32.44 6.20
C PRO A 196 9.96 31.74 5.92
N GLU A 197 10.58 31.08 6.90
CA GLU A 197 11.85 30.38 6.69
C GLU A 197 11.70 29.22 5.70
N ALA A 198 10.57 28.50 5.76
CA ALA A 198 10.24 27.46 4.79
C ALA A 198 10.08 28.04 3.37
N ALA A 199 9.43 29.20 3.23
CA ALA A 199 9.28 29.88 1.94
C ALA A 199 10.63 30.37 1.36
N HIS A 200 11.51 30.92 2.21
CA HIS A 200 12.85 31.37 1.77
C HIS A 200 13.79 30.20 1.42
N THR A 201 13.54 29.01 2.00
CA THR A 201 14.41 27.83 1.86
C THR A 201 13.77 26.73 0.99
N GLN A 202 12.81 27.11 0.15
CA GLN A 202 11.97 26.16 -0.57
C GLN A 202 12.75 25.19 -1.47
N GLU A 203 13.80 25.67 -2.16
CA GLU A 203 14.64 24.82 -3.01
C GLU A 203 15.37 23.73 -2.21
N LYS A 204 15.87 24.07 -1.01
CA LYS A 204 16.52 23.07 -0.14
C LYS A 204 15.50 22.07 0.40
N LEU A 205 14.28 22.51 0.72
CA LEU A 205 13.21 21.61 1.12
C LEU A 205 12.81 20.67 -0.02
N LEU A 206 12.70 21.17 -1.25
CA LEU A 206 12.43 20.35 -2.43
C LEU A 206 13.50 19.27 -2.60
N MET A 207 14.78 19.65 -2.55
CA MET A 207 15.90 18.71 -2.62
C MET A 207 15.88 17.70 -1.47
N LEU A 208 15.67 18.16 -0.24
CA LEU A 208 15.58 17.31 0.94
C LEU A 208 14.47 16.26 0.79
N PHE A 209 13.26 16.66 0.39
CA PHE A 209 12.17 15.70 0.23
C PHE A 209 12.42 14.76 -0.96
N LEU A 210 13.00 15.23 -2.07
CA LEU A 210 13.37 14.34 -3.18
C LEU A 210 14.42 13.30 -2.76
N GLU A 211 15.44 13.69 -2.00
CA GLU A 211 16.43 12.74 -1.46
C GLU A 211 15.80 11.74 -0.48
N ASN A 212 14.83 12.18 0.32
CA ASN A 212 14.07 11.31 1.22
C ASN A 212 13.06 10.41 0.46
N LEU A 213 12.68 10.75 -0.77
CA LEU A 213 11.82 9.93 -1.61
C LEU A 213 12.53 8.67 -2.10
N GLU A 214 13.86 8.74 -2.26
CA GLU A 214 14.72 7.60 -2.62
C GLU A 214 14.89 6.61 -1.46
N HIS A 215 14.43 6.93 -0.26
CA HIS A 215 14.59 6.05 0.89
C HIS A 215 13.74 4.77 0.79
N GLU A 216 14.32 3.65 1.22
CA GLU A 216 13.68 2.31 1.22
C GLU A 216 12.55 2.21 2.27
N ASP A 217 12.76 2.81 3.45
CA ASP A 217 11.76 2.81 4.52
C ASP A 217 10.51 3.61 4.14
N SER A 218 9.35 2.96 4.30
CA SER A 218 8.06 3.53 3.90
C SER A 218 7.61 4.71 4.72
N PHE A 219 7.96 4.81 6.00
CA PHE A 219 7.62 5.98 6.80
C PHE A 219 8.37 7.23 6.32
N ILE A 220 9.60 7.06 5.85
CA ILE A 220 10.41 8.16 5.31
C ILE A 220 9.87 8.59 3.95
N TYR A 221 9.76 7.70 2.96
CA TYR A 221 9.33 8.12 1.63
C TYR A 221 7.86 8.60 1.64
N LEU A 222 6.96 8.05 2.46
CA LEU A 222 5.59 8.57 2.57
C LEU A 222 5.56 9.97 3.21
N SER A 223 6.43 10.23 4.19
CA SER A 223 6.56 11.58 4.76
C SER A 223 7.14 12.56 3.74
N ALA A 224 8.05 12.11 2.88
CA ALA A 224 8.58 12.89 1.77
C ALA A 224 7.52 13.20 0.71
N ILE A 225 6.71 12.21 0.32
CA ILE A 225 5.59 12.39 -0.61
C ILE A 225 4.63 13.48 -0.09
N GLN A 226 4.31 13.45 1.21
CA GLN A 226 3.44 14.44 1.83
C GLN A 226 4.07 15.85 1.80
N GLY A 227 5.38 15.95 2.07
CA GLY A 227 6.14 17.20 1.98
C GLY A 227 6.17 17.79 0.57
N LEU A 228 6.46 16.96 -0.43
CA LEU A 228 6.46 17.38 -1.85
C LEU A 228 5.07 17.84 -2.31
N SER A 229 4.01 17.16 -1.85
CA SER A 229 2.63 17.55 -2.17
C SER A 229 2.29 18.93 -1.58
N ALA A 230 2.75 19.22 -0.35
CA ALA A 230 2.57 20.53 0.28
C ALA A 230 3.40 21.64 -0.39
N LEU A 231 4.60 21.31 -0.87
CA LEU A 231 5.41 22.23 -1.65
C LEU A 231 4.77 22.54 -3.02
N ALA A 232 4.20 21.53 -3.67
CA ALA A 232 3.50 21.73 -4.95
C ALA A 232 2.26 22.61 -4.80
N ASP A 233 1.56 22.54 -3.67
CA ASP A 233 0.41 23.40 -3.38
C ASP A 233 0.81 24.87 -3.17
N SER A 234 1.96 25.11 -2.54
CA SER A 234 2.46 26.48 -2.26
C SER A 234 3.25 27.10 -3.41
N ASN A 235 3.92 26.29 -4.24
CA ASN A 235 4.69 26.74 -5.41
C ASN A 235 4.62 25.71 -6.55
N PRO A 236 3.51 25.68 -7.29
CA PRO A 236 3.21 24.62 -8.24
C PRO A 236 4.15 24.59 -9.44
N GLU A 237 4.50 25.74 -10.02
CA GLU A 237 5.26 25.80 -11.28
C GLU A 237 6.62 25.09 -11.16
N ARG A 238 7.42 25.49 -10.17
CA ARG A 238 8.79 24.98 -9.97
C ARG A 238 8.80 23.52 -9.55
N VAL A 239 7.93 23.17 -8.59
CA VAL A 239 7.88 21.83 -8.02
C VAL A 239 7.36 20.85 -9.06
N LEU A 240 6.30 21.21 -9.79
CA LEU A 240 5.75 20.34 -10.82
C LEU A 240 6.71 20.18 -12.00
N GLU A 241 7.36 21.24 -12.47
CA GLU A 241 8.37 21.14 -13.52
C GLU A 241 9.45 20.12 -13.14
N ARG A 242 9.93 20.16 -11.89
CA ARG A 242 10.91 19.21 -11.38
C ARG A 242 10.36 17.79 -11.34
N LEU A 243 9.18 17.59 -10.75
CA LEU A 243 8.56 16.26 -10.61
C LEU A 243 8.24 15.63 -11.98
N LEU A 244 7.78 16.40 -12.96
CA LEU A 244 7.52 15.90 -14.31
C LEU A 244 8.80 15.43 -15.00
N LYS A 245 9.91 16.18 -14.84
CA LYS A 245 11.23 15.77 -15.36
C LYS A 245 11.71 14.49 -14.68
N ASP A 246 11.61 14.43 -13.36
CA ASP A 246 12.03 13.29 -12.54
C ASP A 246 11.17 12.04 -12.83
N PHE A 247 9.88 12.18 -13.14
CA PHE A 247 9.04 11.07 -13.58
C PHE A 247 9.44 10.51 -14.95
N GLN A 248 9.83 11.39 -15.89
CA GLN A 248 10.24 10.95 -17.23
C GLN A 248 11.62 10.28 -17.23
N HIS A 249 12.58 10.86 -16.50
CA HIS A 249 14.00 10.51 -16.64
C HIS A 249 14.56 9.77 -15.42
N GLY A 250 13.80 9.69 -14.32
CA GLY A 250 14.33 9.25 -13.03
C GLY A 250 15.04 10.38 -12.29
N PRO A 251 15.68 10.07 -11.14
CA PRO A 251 16.32 11.10 -10.34
C PRO A 251 17.45 11.76 -11.13
N SER A 252 17.59 13.08 -11.02
CA SER A 252 18.64 13.86 -11.69
C SER A 252 20.07 13.41 -11.33
N ARG A 253 20.24 12.68 -10.21
CA ARG A 253 21.52 12.10 -9.79
C ARG A 253 21.61 10.69 -10.39
N THR A 254 22.51 10.54 -11.35
CA THR A 254 22.68 9.32 -12.15
C THR A 254 22.93 8.08 -11.29
N THR A 255 21.91 7.26 -11.07
CA THR A 255 22.10 5.88 -10.60
C THR A 255 22.06 4.97 -11.83
N SER A 256 23.15 4.26 -12.12
CA SER A 256 23.20 3.24 -13.18
C SER A 256 22.24 2.06 -12.93
N ASN A 257 21.60 2.03 -11.75
CA ASN A 257 20.60 1.05 -11.36
C ASN A 257 19.22 1.42 -11.94
N LYS A 258 18.76 0.62 -12.92
CA LYS A 258 17.45 0.77 -13.57
C LYS A 258 16.29 0.47 -12.62
N GLU A 259 16.45 -0.43 -11.66
CA GLU A 259 15.38 -0.79 -10.71
C GLU A 259 15.14 0.35 -9.72
N HIS A 260 16.22 0.93 -9.18
CA HIS A 260 16.13 2.10 -8.31
C HIS A 260 15.52 3.31 -9.04
N SER A 261 15.92 3.55 -10.29
CA SER A 261 15.31 4.59 -11.14
C SER A 261 13.82 4.33 -11.36
N LEU A 262 13.42 3.08 -11.63
CA LEU A 262 12.02 2.71 -11.79
C LEU A 262 11.22 2.97 -10.50
N GLU A 263 11.70 2.50 -9.36
CA GLU A 263 11.04 2.70 -8.07
C GLU A 263 10.85 4.19 -7.76
N PHE A 264 11.91 4.98 -7.95
CA PHE A 264 11.83 6.42 -7.77
C PHE A 264 10.79 7.05 -8.69
N ARG A 265 10.77 6.69 -9.98
CA ARG A 265 9.77 7.20 -10.94
C ARG A 265 8.34 6.83 -10.53
N LEU A 266 8.12 5.63 -10.00
CA LEU A 266 6.82 5.21 -9.46
C LEU A 266 6.44 6.05 -8.23
N LYS A 267 7.38 6.28 -7.31
CA LYS A 267 7.16 7.17 -6.14
C LYS A 267 6.86 8.60 -6.58
N VAL A 268 7.56 9.14 -7.58
CA VAL A 268 7.27 10.46 -8.17
C VAL A 268 5.89 10.51 -8.82
N GLY A 269 5.48 9.45 -9.52
CA GLY A 269 4.12 9.33 -10.08
C GLY A 269 3.04 9.48 -9.01
N GLU A 270 3.26 8.88 -7.84
CA GLU A 270 2.38 9.03 -6.69
C GLU A 270 2.39 10.45 -6.09
N VAL A 271 3.55 11.12 -6.07
CA VAL A 271 3.64 12.55 -5.69
C VAL A 271 2.84 13.41 -6.67
N LEU A 272 3.00 13.21 -7.98
CA LEU A 272 2.25 13.95 -9.00
C LEU A 272 0.74 13.79 -8.78
N MET A 273 0.28 12.56 -8.53
CA MET A 273 -1.13 12.32 -8.20
C MET A 273 -1.53 13.09 -6.95
N ARG A 274 -0.83 12.96 -5.83
CA ARG A 274 -1.19 13.69 -4.59
C ARG A 274 -1.14 15.22 -4.73
N ALA A 275 -0.15 15.76 -5.44
CA ALA A 275 -0.04 17.17 -5.73
C ALA A 275 -1.26 17.68 -6.52
N THR A 276 -1.69 16.95 -7.56
CA THR A 276 -2.91 17.31 -8.30
C THR A 276 -4.17 17.26 -7.43
N ARG A 277 -4.22 16.37 -6.43
CA ARG A 277 -5.33 16.36 -5.46
C ARG A 277 -5.29 17.58 -4.53
N ALA A 278 -4.10 17.99 -4.10
CA ALA A 278 -3.93 19.10 -3.17
C ALA A 278 -4.29 20.46 -3.81
N MET A 279 -3.86 20.68 -5.06
CA MET A 279 -4.08 21.95 -5.77
C MET A 279 -5.54 22.21 -6.17
N GLY A 280 -6.41 21.20 -6.16
CA GLY A 280 -7.84 21.36 -6.51
C GLY A 280 -8.05 21.95 -7.91
N GLU A 281 -8.94 22.95 -8.02
CA GLU A 281 -9.32 23.62 -9.28
C GLU A 281 -8.14 24.37 -9.95
N LEU A 282 -7.10 24.72 -9.18
CA LEU A 282 -5.88 25.35 -9.71
C LEU A 282 -5.04 24.39 -10.57
N ALA A 283 -5.31 23.07 -10.49
CA ALA A 283 -4.66 22.06 -11.31
C ALA A 283 -5.02 22.16 -12.81
N THR A 284 -6.09 22.86 -13.17
CA THR A 284 -6.59 22.97 -14.56
C THR A 284 -5.55 23.54 -15.53
N HIS A 285 -4.76 24.53 -15.10
CA HIS A 285 -3.65 25.09 -15.90
C HIS A 285 -2.50 24.11 -16.13
N LEU A 286 -2.40 23.05 -15.33
CA LEU A 286 -1.29 22.08 -15.34
C LEU A 286 -1.69 20.76 -16.02
N GLY A 287 -2.94 20.65 -16.47
CA GLY A 287 -3.50 19.43 -17.07
C GLY A 287 -2.73 18.96 -18.31
N HIS A 288 -2.35 19.87 -19.21
CA HIS A 288 -1.66 19.50 -20.45
C HIS A 288 -0.26 18.90 -20.20
N PRO A 289 0.65 19.55 -19.43
CA PRO A 289 1.91 18.92 -19.05
C PRO A 289 1.75 17.55 -18.38
N LEU A 290 0.86 17.42 -17.40
CA LEU A 290 0.62 16.16 -16.68
C LEU A 290 0.17 15.04 -17.61
N ILE A 291 -0.82 15.31 -18.45
CA ILE A 291 -1.36 14.31 -19.37
C ILE A 291 -0.33 13.92 -20.42
N SER A 292 0.42 14.89 -20.96
CA SER A 292 1.50 14.60 -21.90
C SER A 292 2.53 13.63 -21.29
N VAL A 293 2.93 13.87 -20.03
CA VAL A 293 3.90 13.02 -19.33
C VAL A 293 3.36 11.63 -19.05
N PHE A 294 2.10 11.51 -18.58
CA PHE A 294 1.50 10.20 -18.35
C PHE A 294 1.29 9.43 -19.67
N LEU A 295 0.81 10.08 -20.74
CA LEU A 295 0.68 9.44 -22.05
C LEU A 295 2.03 8.97 -22.59
N GLN A 296 3.11 9.74 -22.39
CA GLN A 296 4.45 9.29 -22.74
C GLN A 296 4.88 8.06 -21.93
N GLY A 297 4.57 8.02 -20.63
CA GLY A 297 4.85 6.89 -19.74
C GLY A 297 4.14 5.58 -20.12
N THR A 298 3.05 5.63 -20.91
CA THR A 298 2.40 4.42 -21.46
C THR A 298 3.30 3.64 -22.43
N ARG A 299 4.39 4.25 -22.90
CA ARG A 299 5.40 3.63 -23.79
C ARG A 299 6.67 3.23 -23.05
N ASP A 300 6.68 3.30 -21.72
CA ASP A 300 7.86 2.95 -20.94
C ASP A 300 8.24 1.48 -21.10
N PRO A 301 9.55 1.12 -21.11
CA PRO A 301 9.98 -0.27 -21.13
C PRO A 301 9.44 -1.09 -19.94
N ASP A 302 9.27 -0.48 -18.76
CA ASP A 302 8.75 -1.19 -17.60
C ASP A 302 7.22 -1.25 -17.56
N GLN A 303 6.69 -2.44 -17.28
CA GLN A 303 5.24 -2.68 -17.24
C GLN A 303 4.52 -1.95 -16.09
N SER A 304 5.18 -1.79 -14.95
CA SER A 304 4.60 -1.18 -13.75
C SER A 304 4.43 0.30 -13.97
N LEU A 305 5.41 0.93 -14.61
CA LEU A 305 5.31 2.33 -14.99
C LEU A 305 4.26 2.57 -16.07
N ARG A 306 4.14 1.68 -17.07
CA ARG A 306 3.03 1.75 -18.04
C ARG A 306 1.66 1.68 -17.35
N ALA A 307 1.50 0.76 -16.41
CA ALA A 307 0.27 0.60 -15.64
C ALA A 307 -0.06 1.86 -14.81
N SER A 308 0.94 2.38 -14.07
CA SER A 308 0.81 3.64 -13.32
C SER A 308 0.40 4.80 -14.25
N SER A 309 1.08 4.92 -15.39
CA SER A 309 0.83 5.96 -16.40
C SER A 309 -0.54 5.88 -17.08
N LEU A 310 -1.16 4.70 -17.14
CA LEU A 310 -2.53 4.52 -17.64
C LEU A 310 -3.58 4.79 -16.56
N SER A 311 -3.30 4.42 -15.30
CA SER A 311 -4.21 4.63 -14.17
C SER A 311 -4.34 6.11 -13.80
N ASN A 312 -3.22 6.84 -13.85
CA ASN A 312 -3.14 8.22 -13.37
C ASN A 312 -4.06 9.18 -14.18
N PRO A 313 -4.07 9.16 -15.53
CA PRO A 313 -5.03 9.95 -16.32
C PRO A 313 -6.50 9.59 -16.03
N GLY A 314 -6.81 8.31 -15.81
CA GLY A 314 -8.17 7.88 -15.49
C GLY A 314 -8.73 8.55 -14.23
N GLU A 315 -7.87 8.80 -13.25
CA GLU A 315 -8.24 9.55 -12.04
C GLU A 315 -8.13 11.09 -12.22
N LEU A 316 -7.19 11.55 -13.06
CA LEU A 316 -6.92 12.97 -13.25
C LEU A 316 -7.98 13.66 -14.13
N CYS A 317 -8.48 13.01 -15.18
CA CYS A 317 -9.39 13.62 -16.16
C CYS A 317 -10.67 14.23 -15.54
N PRO A 318 -11.36 13.58 -14.57
CA PRO A 318 -12.50 14.19 -13.89
C PRO A 318 -12.13 15.45 -13.10
N ARG A 319 -10.92 15.52 -12.53
CA ARG A 319 -10.44 16.66 -11.73
C ARG A 319 -10.03 17.85 -12.58
N LEU A 320 -9.74 17.61 -13.85
CA LEU A 320 -9.49 18.64 -14.85
C LEU A 320 -10.80 19.03 -15.56
N ASP A 321 -11.97 18.66 -15.05
CA ASP A 321 -13.29 18.87 -15.69
C ASP A 321 -13.37 18.34 -17.13
N TYR A 322 -12.57 17.33 -17.46
CA TYR A 322 -12.36 16.86 -18.83
C TYR A 322 -11.92 17.97 -19.81
N THR A 323 -11.47 19.12 -19.28
CA THR A 323 -10.90 20.22 -20.05
C THR A 323 -9.48 19.86 -20.48
N LEU A 324 -9.40 18.98 -21.47
CA LEU A 324 -8.18 18.65 -22.20
C LEU A 324 -7.85 19.76 -23.21
N GLY A 325 -7.84 21.01 -22.73
CA GLY A 325 -7.45 22.23 -23.45
C GLY A 325 -8.04 22.44 -24.84
N THR A 326 -8.97 23.38 -24.99
CA THR A 326 -8.97 24.22 -26.21
C THR A 326 -7.73 25.11 -26.13
N GLY A 327 -6.79 24.93 -27.06
CA GLY A 327 -5.45 25.49 -27.01
C GLY A 327 -5.40 26.99 -26.67
N SER A 328 -4.68 27.33 -25.61
CA SER A 328 -4.22 28.70 -25.39
C SER A 328 -3.29 29.09 -26.54
N LYS A 329 -3.74 30.01 -27.40
CA LYS A 329 -2.88 30.68 -28.38
C LYS A 329 -1.76 31.42 -27.64
N PRO A 330 -0.52 31.38 -28.16
CA PRO A 330 0.55 32.23 -27.64
C PRO A 330 0.25 33.69 -28.00
N THR A 331 0.29 34.57 -27.00
CA THR A 331 0.42 36.02 -27.15
C THR A 331 1.88 36.41 -27.23
#